data_AF-A0A9D9CJC6-F1
#
_entry.id   AF-A0A9D9CJC6-F1
#
_cell.length_a   1.000
_cell.length_b   1.000
_cell.length_c   1.000
_cell.angle_alpha   90.00
_cell.angle_beta   90.00
_cell.angle_gamma   90.00
#
_symmetry.space_group_name_H-M   'P 1'
#
loop_
_entity.id
_entity.type
_entity.pdbx_description
1 polymer ?
#
loop_
_entity_poly.entity_id
_entity_poly.type
_entity_poly.pdbx_seq_one_letter_code
_entity_poly.pdbx_strand_id
1 'polypeptide(L)'
;MKKNSAKKLYTVLVIILLLSTVNAMLVTCQGIGGLIYPESFGVRWLDAYKWLQVAIIVGRMIGGLALSALLYAFTINTIKGYKAGVLFPRKNFGVLIACSIALFVYIFCQDNIHLVRLSNDAVGKLYINPDTIVFPLIFVVFALMYKVAVKVSEENSLTI
;
A
#
# COMPACT_ATOMS: atom_id res chain seq x y z
N MET A 1 8.49 17.69 -28.61
CA MET A 1 8.80 16.66 -27.58
C MET A 1 7.81 16.55 -26.40
N LYS A 2 7.05 17.58 -25.98
CA LYS A 2 6.19 17.56 -24.76
C LYS A 2 4.99 16.58 -24.75
N LYS A 3 4.32 16.33 -25.89
CA LYS A 3 3.06 15.52 -25.93
C LYS A 3 3.26 14.04 -25.55
N ASN A 4 4.38 13.45 -25.94
CA ASN A 4 4.61 12.01 -25.76
C ASN A 4 4.96 11.65 -24.30
N SER A 5 5.68 12.52 -23.60
CA SER A 5 6.01 12.35 -22.18
C SER A 5 4.79 12.47 -21.28
N ALA A 6 3.88 13.41 -21.58
CA ALA A 6 2.62 13.56 -20.86
C ALA A 6 1.76 12.30 -20.98
N LYS A 7 1.60 11.76 -22.19
CA LYS A 7 0.82 10.54 -22.43
C LYS A 7 1.39 9.36 -21.63
N LYS A 8 2.71 9.17 -21.62
CA LYS A 8 3.37 8.13 -20.83
C LYS A 8 3.12 8.28 -19.32
N LEU A 9 3.18 9.51 -18.79
CA LEU A 9 2.88 9.77 -17.37
C LEU A 9 1.44 9.36 -17.03
N TYR A 10 0.45 9.83 -17.80
CA TYR A 10 -0.95 9.47 -17.55
C TYR A 10 -1.20 7.97 -17.66
N THR A 11 -0.58 7.27 -18.60
CA THR A 11 -0.67 5.81 -18.71
C THR A 11 -0.17 5.12 -17.44
N VAL A 12 1.01 5.51 -16.93
CA VAL A 12 1.55 4.94 -15.68
C VAL A 12 0.63 5.20 -14.50
N LEU A 13 0.11 6.43 -14.38
CA LEU A 13 -0.82 6.79 -13.31
C LEU A 13 -2.12 5.98 -13.38
N VAL A 14 -2.68 5.76 -14.57
CA VAL A 14 -3.87 4.91 -14.75
C VAL A 14 -3.59 3.47 -14.33
N ILE A 15 -2.42 2.92 -14.66
CA ILE A 15 -2.03 1.57 -14.23
C ILE A 15 -1.98 1.48 -12.70
N ILE A 16 -1.37 2.46 -12.04
CA ILE A 16 -1.31 2.52 -10.57
C ILE A 16 -2.72 2.53 -9.97
N LEU A 17 -3.63 3.34 -10.52
CA LEU A 17 -5.02 3.41 -10.06
C LEU A 17 -5.77 2.10 -10.26
N LEU A 18 -5.57 1.42 -11.39
CA LEU A 18 -6.20 0.12 -11.66
C LEU A 18 -5.71 -0.94 -10.66
N LEU A 19 -4.39 -1.06 -10.47
CA LEU A 19 -3.82 -2.00 -9.51
C LEU A 19 -4.29 -1.71 -8.07
N SER A 20 -4.36 -0.42 -7.71
CA SER A 20 -4.86 0.01 -6.39
C SER A 20 -6.34 -0.33 -6.19
N THR A 21 -7.16 -0.18 -7.24
CA THR A 21 -8.58 -0.57 -7.24
C THR A 21 -8.72 -2.08 -7.03
N VAL A 22 -8.00 -2.88 -7.81
CA VAL A 22 -8.05 -4.35 -7.74
C VAL A 22 -7.63 -4.83 -6.35
N ASN A 23 -6.54 -4.27 -5.80
CA ASN A 23 -6.10 -4.57 -4.44
C ASN A 23 -7.20 -4.24 -3.42
N ALA A 24 -7.78 -3.04 -3.49
CA ALA A 24 -8.83 -2.60 -2.57
C ALA A 24 -10.06 -3.53 -2.61
N MET A 25 -10.50 -3.94 -3.81
CA MET A 25 -11.59 -4.89 -3.99
C MET A 25 -11.26 -6.25 -3.37
N LEU A 26 -10.06 -6.77 -3.64
CA LEU A 26 -9.63 -8.07 -3.15
C LEU A 26 -9.55 -8.11 -1.62
N VAL A 27 -8.89 -7.13 -1.00
CA VAL A 27 -8.74 -7.10 0.46
C VAL A 27 -10.07 -6.85 1.18
N THR A 28 -10.97 -6.08 0.57
CA THR A 28 -12.32 -5.84 1.12
C THR A 28 -13.17 -7.10 1.01
N CYS A 29 -13.20 -7.74 -0.16
CA CYS A 29 -13.97 -8.96 -0.39
C CYS A 29 -13.52 -10.09 0.54
N GLN A 30 -12.21 -10.34 0.63
CA GLN A 30 -11.67 -11.37 1.53
C GLN A 30 -11.79 -10.99 3.01
N GLY A 31 -11.65 -9.71 3.35
CA GLY A 31 -11.75 -9.22 4.72
C GLY A 31 -13.18 -9.35 5.25
N ILE A 32 -14.14 -8.67 4.61
CA ILE A 32 -15.56 -8.71 5.00
C ILE A 32 -16.11 -10.14 4.84
N GLY A 33 -15.80 -10.80 3.73
CA GLY A 33 -16.22 -12.18 3.47
C GLY A 33 -15.71 -13.15 4.54
N GLY A 34 -14.44 -13.05 4.92
CA GLY A 34 -13.85 -13.88 5.99
C GLY A 34 -14.42 -13.61 7.39
N LEU A 35 -14.98 -12.42 7.62
CA LEU A 35 -15.64 -12.07 8.89
C LEU A 35 -17.10 -12.53 8.95
N ILE A 36 -17.85 -12.42 7.85
CA ILE A 36 -19.29 -12.75 7.80
C ILE A 36 -19.53 -14.21 7.44
N TYR A 37 -18.80 -14.74 6.45
CA TYR A 37 -18.94 -16.09 5.91
C TYR A 37 -17.61 -16.85 6.03
N PRO A 38 -17.09 -17.07 7.25
CA PRO A 38 -15.72 -17.53 7.46
C PRO A 38 -15.37 -18.82 6.70
N GLU A 39 -16.23 -19.84 6.74
CA GLU A 39 -15.97 -21.13 6.09
C GLU A 39 -15.85 -21.01 4.57
N SER A 40 -16.69 -20.18 3.93
CA SER A 40 -16.64 -19.93 2.48
C SER A 40 -15.36 -19.23 2.04
N PHE A 41 -14.67 -18.55 2.95
CA PHE A 41 -13.42 -17.85 2.72
C PHE A 41 -12.21 -18.58 3.33
N GLY A 42 -12.39 -19.84 3.73
CA GLY A 42 -11.29 -20.66 4.26
C GLY A 42 -10.85 -20.26 5.67
N VAL A 43 -11.69 -19.55 6.42
CA VAL A 43 -11.43 -19.09 7.79
C VAL A 43 -11.98 -20.10 8.80
N ARG A 44 -11.15 -20.50 9.78
CA ARG A 44 -11.56 -21.29 10.94
C ARG A 44 -11.21 -20.57 12.23
N TRP A 45 -12.24 -20.18 12.97
CA TRP A 45 -12.06 -19.53 14.27
C TRP A 45 -11.60 -20.55 15.31
N LEU A 46 -10.52 -20.21 16.02
CA LEU A 46 -10.06 -20.94 17.20
C LEU A 46 -10.35 -20.08 18.42
N ASP A 47 -11.20 -20.54 19.35
CA ASP A 47 -11.66 -19.70 20.47
C ASP A 47 -10.51 -19.08 21.28
N ALA A 48 -9.43 -19.83 21.48
CA ALA A 48 -8.23 -19.35 22.18
C ALA A 48 -7.47 -18.21 21.45
N TYR A 49 -7.61 -18.10 20.13
CA TYR A 49 -6.85 -17.17 19.28
C TYR A 49 -7.73 -16.27 18.40
N LYS A 50 -9.05 -16.29 18.60
CA LYS A 50 -10.02 -15.60 17.74
C LYS A 50 -9.71 -14.11 17.60
N TRP A 51 -9.34 -13.45 18.71
CA TRP A 51 -8.98 -12.03 18.70
C TRP A 51 -7.78 -11.73 17.78
N LEU A 52 -6.77 -12.59 17.79
CA LEU A 52 -5.58 -12.45 16.96
C LEU A 52 -5.92 -12.70 15.48
N GLN A 53 -6.74 -13.72 15.20
CA GLN A 53 -7.22 -14.01 13.85
C GLN A 53 -8.03 -12.84 13.29
N VAL A 54 -8.91 -12.24 14.10
CA VAL A 54 -9.68 -11.03 13.72
C VAL A 54 -8.73 -9.86 13.48
N ALA A 55 -7.75 -9.63 14.37
CA ALA A 55 -6.77 -8.57 14.22
C ALA A 55 -5.94 -8.70 12.92
N ILE A 56 -5.58 -9.93 12.53
CA ILE A 56 -4.88 -10.19 11.27
C ILE A 56 -5.76 -9.87 10.06
N ILE A 57 -7.02 -10.32 10.04
CA ILE A 57 -7.94 -10.04 8.93
C ILE A 57 -8.19 -8.54 8.80
N VAL A 58 -8.51 -7.88 9.92
CA VAL A 58 -8.81 -6.45 9.96
C VAL A 58 -7.58 -5.62 9.64
N GLY A 59 -6.42 -5.96 10.21
CA GLY A 59 -5.15 -5.28 9.95
C GLY A 59 -4.75 -5.37 8.48
N ARG A 60 -4.91 -6.55 7.85
CA ARG A 60 -4.71 -6.73 6.41
C ARG A 60 -5.64 -5.83 5.60
N MET A 61 -6.93 -5.79 5.95
CA MET A 61 -7.91 -4.97 5.24
C MET A 61 -7.60 -3.48 5.38
N ILE A 62 -7.34 -2.99 6.60
CA ILE A 62 -6.99 -1.59 6.87
C ILE A 62 -5.69 -1.21 6.16
N GLY A 63 -4.63 -2.02 6.29
CA GLY A 63 -3.34 -1.76 5.64
C GLY A 63 -3.47 -1.71 4.12
N GLY A 64 -4.17 -2.68 3.52
CA GLY A 64 -4.41 -2.73 2.08
C GLY A 64 -5.24 -1.56 1.55
N LEU A 65 -6.32 -1.20 2.26
CA LEU A 65 -7.17 -0.06 1.90
C LEU A 65 -6.46 1.28 2.07
N ALA A 66 -5.72 1.45 3.17
CA ALA A 66 -4.91 2.63 3.42
C ALA A 66 -3.84 2.80 2.33
N LEU A 67 -3.14 1.72 1.98
CA LEU A 67 -2.15 1.73 0.91
C LEU A 67 -2.79 2.14 -0.43
N SER A 68 -3.92 1.53 -0.80
CA SER A 68 -4.66 1.91 -2.01
C SER A 68 -5.04 3.39 -1.99
N ALA A 69 -5.65 3.88 -0.91
CA ALA A 69 -6.04 5.29 -0.76
C ALA A 69 -4.87 6.26 -0.89
N LEU A 70 -3.71 5.91 -0.31
CA LEU A 70 -2.49 6.71 -0.42
C LEU A 70 -1.93 6.73 -1.85
N LEU A 71 -2.03 5.63 -2.60
CA LEU A 71 -1.67 5.60 -4.02
C LEU A 71 -2.60 6.46 -4.89
N TYR A 72 -3.90 6.53 -4.58
CA TYR A 72 -4.80 7.51 -5.20
C TYR A 72 -4.35 8.94 -4.87
N ALA A 73 -4.04 9.23 -3.60
CA ALA A 73 -3.59 10.55 -3.18
C ALA A 73 -2.29 10.96 -3.89
N PHE A 74 -1.30 10.06 -3.98
CA PHE A 74 -0.07 10.25 -4.73
C PHE A 74 -0.33 10.58 -6.20
N THR A 75 -1.23 9.83 -6.84
CA THR A 75 -1.60 10.02 -8.24
C THR A 75 -2.27 11.38 -8.46
N ILE A 76 -3.25 11.74 -7.63
CA ILE A 76 -3.97 13.01 -7.72
C ILE A 76 -3.01 14.19 -7.52
N ASN A 77 -2.14 14.12 -6.50
CA ASN A 77 -1.13 15.14 -6.26
C ASN A 77 -0.17 15.27 -7.44
N THR A 78 0.25 14.16 -8.05
CA THR A 78 1.13 14.16 -9.23
C THR A 78 0.47 14.84 -10.43
N ILE A 79 -0.82 14.55 -10.69
CA ILE A 79 -1.58 15.22 -11.77
C ILE A 79 -1.71 16.72 -11.50
N LYS A 80 -2.05 17.10 -10.25
CA LYS A 80 -2.16 18.52 -9.85
C LYS A 80 -0.82 19.23 -9.99
N GLY A 81 0.27 18.60 -9.56
CA GLY A 81 1.63 19.11 -9.72
C GLY A 81 1.99 19.33 -11.18
N TYR A 82 1.79 18.31 -12.02
CA TYR A 82 2.07 18.38 -13.45
C TYR A 82 1.31 19.53 -14.13
N LYS A 83 0.02 19.72 -13.81
CA LYS A 83 -0.78 20.84 -14.34
C LYS A 83 -0.28 22.21 -13.88
N ALA A 84 0.32 22.28 -12.68
CA ALA A 84 0.92 23.49 -12.12
C ALA A 84 2.40 23.70 -12.53
N GLY A 85 2.95 22.85 -13.40
CA GLY A 85 4.36 22.92 -13.79
C GLY A 85 5.35 22.41 -12.73
N VAL A 86 4.85 21.79 -11.64
CA VAL A 86 5.67 21.23 -10.56
C VAL A 86 5.97 19.77 -10.86
N LEU A 87 7.24 19.43 -11.05
CA LEU A 87 7.68 18.06 -11.35
C LEU A 87 7.50 17.12 -10.14
N PHE A 88 7.84 17.58 -8.93
CA PHE A 88 7.79 16.79 -7.71
C PHE A 88 7.00 17.51 -6.61
N PRO A 89 5.68 17.25 -6.47
CA PRO A 89 4.89 17.83 -5.39
C PRO A 89 5.42 17.44 -4.00
N ARG A 90 5.81 18.43 -3.18
CA ARG A 90 6.28 18.22 -1.79
C ARG A 90 5.39 17.28 -0.97
N LYS A 91 4.07 17.38 -1.14
CA LYS A 91 3.07 16.56 -0.43
C LYS A 91 3.29 15.06 -0.64
N ASN A 92 3.83 14.65 -1.79
CA ASN A 92 4.04 13.24 -2.11
C ASN A 92 5.15 12.59 -1.30
N PHE A 93 6.09 13.35 -0.73
CA PHE A 93 7.06 12.79 0.20
C PHE A 93 6.36 12.15 1.41
N GLY A 94 5.46 12.89 2.07
CA GLY A 94 4.70 12.37 3.21
C GLY A 94 3.80 11.20 2.84
N VAL A 95 3.19 11.25 1.64
CA VAL A 95 2.37 10.14 1.12
C VAL A 95 3.20 8.88 0.93
N LEU A 96 4.42 8.97 0.39
CA LEU A 96 5.30 7.81 0.20
C LEU A 96 5.75 7.20 1.54
N ILE A 97 6.02 8.02 2.55
CA ILE A 97 6.30 7.52 3.92
C ILE A 97 5.06 6.84 4.52
N ALA A 98 3.87 7.40 4.33
CA ALA A 98 2.64 6.75 4.78
C ALA A 98 2.41 5.41 4.05
N CYS A 99 2.74 5.34 2.75
CA CYS A 99 2.66 4.09 1.97
C CYS A 99 3.55 3.00 2.57
N SER A 100 4.77 3.32 3.04
CA SER A 100 5.64 2.30 3.62
C SER A 100 5.06 1.71 4.91
N ILE A 101 4.46 2.54 5.76
CA ILE A 101 3.79 2.09 6.99
C ILE A 101 2.57 1.23 6.67
N ALA A 102 1.71 1.69 5.76
CA ALA A 102 0.54 0.93 5.33
C ALA A 102 0.91 -0.42 4.69
N LEU A 103 1.98 -0.42 3.87
CA LEU A 103 2.52 -1.62 3.25
C LEU A 103 3.09 -2.60 4.27
N PHE A 104 3.79 -2.11 5.30
CA PHE A 104 4.28 -2.96 6.40
C PHE A 104 3.14 -3.67 7.11
N VAL A 105 2.09 -2.93 7.51
CA VAL A 105 0.91 -3.51 8.16
C VAL A 105 0.24 -4.54 7.25
N TYR A 106 0.08 -4.21 5.97
CA TYR A 106 -0.54 -5.12 5.00
C TYR A 106 0.25 -6.43 4.84
N ILE A 107 1.57 -6.35 4.62
CA ILE A 107 2.41 -7.53 4.42
C ILE A 107 2.51 -8.35 5.72
N PHE A 108 2.67 -7.70 6.87
CA PHE A 108 2.72 -8.39 8.16
C PHE A 108 1.47 -9.24 8.38
N CYS A 109 0.28 -8.67 8.15
CA CYS A 109 -0.96 -9.43 8.27
C CYS A 109 -1.12 -10.48 7.16
N GLN A 110 -0.62 -10.22 5.95
CA GLN A 110 -0.63 -11.18 4.85
C GLN A 110 0.24 -12.41 5.15
N ASP A 111 1.45 -12.23 5.66
CA ASP A 111 2.36 -13.33 6.04
C ASP A 111 1.76 -14.20 7.15
N ASN A 112 0.98 -13.57 8.02
CA ASN A 112 0.30 -14.22 9.14
C ASN A 112 -1.10 -14.74 8.81
N ILE A 113 -1.55 -14.66 7.55
CA ILE A 113 -2.89 -15.13 7.16
C ILE A 113 -3.10 -16.63 7.37
N HIS A 114 -2.01 -17.40 7.45
CA HIS A 114 -2.03 -18.83 7.74
C HIS A 114 -2.66 -19.15 9.11
N LEU A 115 -2.56 -18.24 10.09
CA LEU A 115 -3.19 -18.39 11.41
C LEU A 115 -4.72 -18.45 11.35
N VAL A 116 -5.31 -18.05 10.23
CA VAL A 116 -6.75 -17.96 10.02
C VAL A 116 -7.29 -19.14 9.20
N ARG A 117 -6.42 -19.90 8.50
CA ARG A 117 -6.83 -20.90 7.49
C ARG A 117 -7.47 -22.15 8.10
N LEU A 118 -8.36 -22.80 7.35
CA LEU A 118 -9.09 -24.01 7.74
C LEU A 118 -8.18 -25.21 8.09
N SER A 119 -7.02 -25.33 7.44
CA SER A 119 -6.02 -26.41 7.64
C SER A 119 -5.12 -26.20 8.86
N ASN A 120 -5.66 -25.62 9.95
CA ASN A 120 -4.86 -25.05 11.02
C ASN A 120 -4.24 -26.10 11.96
N ASP A 121 -3.04 -26.59 11.59
CA ASP A 121 -2.09 -27.22 12.53
C ASP A 121 -1.10 -26.19 13.12
N ALA A 122 -1.19 -24.92 12.70
CA ALA A 122 -0.28 -23.85 13.09
C ALA A 122 -0.67 -23.26 14.46
N VAL A 123 -0.03 -23.77 15.50
CA VAL A 123 -0.10 -23.24 16.87
C VAL A 123 0.41 -21.79 16.89
N GLY A 124 -0.47 -20.80 17.04
CA GLY A 124 -0.27 -19.45 17.62
C GLY A 124 0.98 -18.61 17.30
N LYS A 125 1.83 -19.02 16.36
CA LYS A 125 3.15 -18.42 16.11
C LYS A 125 3.03 -17.39 15.00
N LEU A 126 3.43 -16.17 15.33
CA LEU A 126 3.59 -15.12 14.33
C LEU A 126 4.84 -15.40 13.51
N TYR A 127 4.72 -15.24 12.20
CA TYR A 127 5.82 -15.30 11.25
C TYR A 127 6.17 -13.89 10.79
N ILE A 128 7.46 -13.57 10.79
CA ILE A 128 7.98 -12.35 10.19
C ILE A 128 8.91 -12.79 9.07
N ASN A 129 8.46 -12.60 7.84
CA ASN A 129 9.29 -12.84 6.67
C ASN A 129 10.30 -11.68 6.53
N PRO A 130 11.56 -11.90 6.13
CA PRO A 130 12.42 -10.81 5.68
C PRO A 130 11.73 -9.82 4.73
N ASP A 131 10.87 -10.33 3.84
CA ASP A 131 10.10 -9.51 2.89
C ASP A 131 9.13 -8.52 3.57
N THR A 132 8.64 -8.85 4.78
CA THR A 132 7.81 -7.95 5.59
C THR A 132 8.53 -6.64 5.89
N ILE A 133 9.85 -6.65 5.99
CA ILE A 133 10.68 -5.48 6.32
C ILE A 133 11.28 -4.86 5.04
N VAL A 134 11.75 -5.70 4.12
CA VAL A 134 12.46 -5.24 2.92
C VAL A 134 11.58 -4.38 2.02
N PHE A 135 10.35 -4.78 1.71
CA PHE A 135 9.49 -4.00 0.81
C PHE A 135 9.10 -2.61 1.35
N PRO A 136 8.68 -2.47 2.62
CA PRO A 136 8.48 -1.14 3.22
C PRO A 136 9.75 -0.29 3.22
N LEU A 137 10.91 -0.88 3.46
CA LEU A 137 12.19 -0.17 3.48
C LEU A 137 12.53 0.39 2.08
N ILE A 138 12.25 -0.36 1.02
CA ILE A 138 12.38 0.12 -0.36
C ILE A 138 11.52 1.38 -0.58
N PHE A 139 10.28 1.41 -0.08
CA PHE A 139 9.43 2.61 -0.17
C PHE A 139 10.01 3.79 0.60
N VAL A 140 10.63 3.57 1.76
CA VAL A 140 11.33 4.63 2.51
C VAL A 140 12.51 5.17 1.70
N VAL A 141 13.32 4.30 1.09
CA VAL A 141 14.43 4.73 0.21
C VAL A 141 13.90 5.58 -0.94
N PHE A 142 12.83 5.16 -1.62
CA PHE A 142 12.20 5.95 -2.67
C PHE A 142 11.66 7.29 -2.17
N ALA A 143 11.06 7.33 -0.97
CA ALA A 143 10.61 8.58 -0.37
C ALA A 143 11.78 9.55 -0.10
N LEU A 144 12.92 9.05 0.39
CA LEU A 144 14.11 9.86 0.61
C LEU A 144 14.69 10.38 -0.71
N MET A 145 14.79 9.54 -1.74
CA MET A 145 15.19 9.97 -3.07
C MET A 145 14.23 11.03 -3.64
N TYR A 146 12.92 10.84 -3.43
CA TYR A 146 11.90 11.82 -3.81
C TYR A 146 12.12 13.16 -3.11
N LYS A 147 12.44 13.16 -1.81
CA LYS A 147 12.74 14.37 -1.05
C LYS A 147 13.97 15.12 -1.61
N VAL A 148 15.00 14.40 -2.03
CA VAL A 148 16.17 15.01 -2.69
C VAL A 148 15.76 15.60 -4.04
N ALA A 149 15.00 14.87 -4.86
CA ALA A 149 14.52 15.34 -6.15
C ALA A 149 13.65 16.61 -6.04
N VAL A 150 12.80 16.69 -5.00
CA VAL A 150 12.04 17.89 -4.65
C VAL A 150 12.97 19.09 -4.44
N LYS A 151 13.99 18.94 -3.58
CA LYS A 151 14.94 20.04 -3.29
C LYS A 151 15.69 20.51 -4.53
N VAL A 152 16.24 19.57 -5.30
CA VAL A 152 16.97 19.88 -6.53
C VAL A 152 16.07 20.57 -7.56
N SER A 153 14.81 20.14 -7.68
CA SER A 153 13.85 20.78 -8.58
C SER A 153 13.52 22.22 -8.17
N GLU A 154 13.50 22.51 -6.88
CA GLU A 154 13.24 23.85 -6.36
C GLU A 154 14.43 24.78 -6.54
N GLU A 155 15.64 24.30 -6.24
CA GLU A 155 16.89 25.04 -6.48
C GLU A 155 17.06 25.41 -7.96
N ASN A 156 16.79 24.46 -8.86
CA ASN A 156 16.83 24.73 -10.31
C ASN A 156 15.78 25.74 -10.75
N SER A 157 14.61 25.78 -10.11
CA SER A 157 13.56 26.77 -10.45
C SER A 157 13.86 28.19 -9.96
N LEU A 158 14.77 28.34 -9.00
CA LEU A 158 15.20 29.64 -8.47
C LEU A 158 16.41 30.21 -9.22
N THR A 159 17.12 29.38 -9.98
CA THR A 159 18.37 29.75 -10.66
C THR A 159 18.15 30.16 -12.12
N ILE A 160 16.97 29.88 -12.68
CA ILE A 160 16.55 30.20 -14.06
C ILE A 160 15.52 31.33 -14.02
#